data_AF-A0AAD3DX66-F1
#
_entry.id   AF-A0AAD3DX66-F1
#
_cell.length_a   1.000
_cell.length_b   1.000
_cell.length_c   1.000
_cell.angle_alpha   90.00
_cell.angle_beta   90.00
_cell.angle_gamma   90.00
#
_symmetry.space_group_name_H-M   'P 1'
#
loop_
_entity.id
_entity.type
_entity.pdbx_description
1 polymer ?
#
loop_
_entity_poly.entity_id
_entity_poly.type
_entity_poly.pdbx_seq_one_letter_code
_entity_poly.pdbx_strand_id
1 'polypeptide(L)'
;MVRILQNALALAMVGLMLMLPSQAALSPPYGDRRGVNYNWKWRSGRATWFGGSDGWSIHNGSCNYQYIYPDEPLGWDVAALTDVISEYPDSCGLCYEVACDSTWTSDNYGSSFDRTASCYDTDASLVVRIVDVCPCQYPSNAYNNKRWCCGDRDHLDMSIWAFEKLAETRWGVIPIRYRPVPCDYKPSKKAKSISNPTPAVKPPAGDVRRTRDWPEYFPDSSNTRLSVFEDGYASGIVDNSWKMQLQSLADSSKSGAAGSQAVCGKVPIGGALAFRGWNGMFSKRKALEFWFYVGATGWDGKDQKTPDLWVSVSGKKGGCKPSRVIDSKPIYYEPMWKPYAQTYYWGWQIYLPVFNGWKVNSVINKYSDFTGCGGNSVWDLDTIEFRNDGWAEQWACVDRVRLI
;
A
#
# COMPACT_ATOMS: atom_id res chain seq x y z
N MET A 1 51.43 55.14 -42.55
CA MET A 1 50.91 54.05 -41.68
C MET A 1 49.43 54.33 -41.42
N VAL A 2 48.60 54.24 -42.47
CA VAL A 2 47.68 53.12 -42.79
C VAL A 2 46.62 52.89 -41.69
N ARG A 3 45.47 53.52 -41.92
CA ARG A 3 44.14 53.15 -41.42
C ARG A 3 43.77 51.76 -41.96
N ILE A 4 42.98 50.98 -41.23
CA ILE A 4 41.83 50.23 -41.77
C ILE A 4 40.85 49.97 -40.61
N LEU A 5 39.62 50.43 -40.83
CA LEU A 5 38.42 50.17 -40.06
C LEU A 5 37.81 48.83 -40.47
N GLN A 6 37.16 48.20 -39.49
CA GLN A 6 36.04 47.25 -39.53
C GLN A 6 35.54 46.76 -40.91
N ASN A 7 35.39 45.44 -41.05
CA ASN A 7 34.22 44.87 -41.72
C ASN A 7 33.88 43.48 -41.18
N ALA A 8 32.60 43.31 -40.90
CA ALA A 8 31.95 42.15 -40.33
C ALA A 8 31.83 41.00 -41.33
N LEU A 9 31.93 39.76 -40.85
CA LEU A 9 31.24 38.62 -41.44
C LEU A 9 30.52 37.87 -40.32
N ALA A 10 29.19 37.97 -40.36
CA ALA A 10 28.29 37.17 -39.57
C ALA A 10 28.28 35.73 -40.12
N LEU A 11 28.76 34.77 -39.34
CA LEU A 11 28.40 33.36 -39.51
C LEU A 11 27.26 33.05 -38.55
N ALA A 12 26.04 32.98 -39.08
CA ALA A 12 24.90 32.41 -38.36
C ALA A 12 25.10 30.88 -38.28
N MET A 13 25.58 30.38 -37.13
CA MET A 13 25.48 28.97 -36.81
C MET A 13 24.01 28.67 -36.45
N VAL A 14 23.28 28.10 -37.40
CA VAL A 14 22.02 27.40 -37.14
C VAL A 14 22.37 26.13 -36.36
N GLY A 15 22.37 26.23 -35.03
CA GLY A 15 22.46 25.08 -34.15
C GLY A 15 21.18 24.26 -34.26
N LEU A 16 21.23 23.16 -34.99
CA LEU A 16 20.21 22.13 -34.97
C LEU A 16 20.22 21.50 -33.56
N MET A 17 19.43 22.04 -32.64
CA MET A 17 19.13 21.40 -31.36
C MET A 17 18.40 20.09 -31.67
N LEU A 18 19.16 19.00 -31.73
CA LEU A 18 18.62 17.66 -31.59
C LEU A 18 17.91 17.61 -30.24
N MET A 19 16.58 17.79 -30.24
CA MET A 19 15.74 17.44 -29.13
C MET A 19 15.86 15.93 -28.96
N LEU A 20 16.80 15.50 -28.11
CA LEU A 20 16.72 14.17 -27.51
C LEU A 20 15.35 14.11 -26.83
N PRO A 21 14.56 13.04 -27.06
CA PRO A 21 13.32 12.88 -26.31
C PRO A 21 13.72 12.89 -24.84
N SER A 22 13.18 13.86 -24.10
CA SER A 22 13.21 13.86 -22.65
C SER A 22 12.64 12.51 -22.23
N GLN A 23 13.52 11.56 -21.90
CA GLN A 23 13.13 10.39 -21.14
C GLN A 23 12.58 10.99 -19.86
N ALA A 24 11.25 11.01 -19.74
CA ALA A 24 10.60 11.21 -18.46
C ALA A 24 11.30 10.22 -17.53
N ALA A 25 12.07 10.75 -16.59
CA ALA A 25 12.80 9.94 -15.63
C ALA A 25 11.73 9.11 -14.91
N LEU A 26 11.71 7.81 -15.19
CA LEU A 26 10.93 6.86 -14.42
C LEU A 26 11.39 7.02 -12.98
N SER A 27 10.48 7.49 -12.13
CA SER A 27 10.68 7.66 -10.70
C SER A 27 11.32 6.39 -10.13
N PRO A 28 12.39 6.50 -9.33
CA PRO A 28 13.06 5.33 -8.78
C PRO A 28 12.09 4.49 -7.92
N PRO A 29 12.22 3.14 -7.91
CA PRO A 29 11.31 2.27 -7.17
C PRO A 29 11.77 2.16 -5.71
N TYR A 30 11.76 3.27 -4.97
CA TYR A 30 12.00 3.25 -3.52
C TYR A 30 11.10 4.28 -2.83
N GLY A 31 9.80 4.16 -3.08
CA GLY A 31 8.74 4.60 -2.19
C GLY A 31 7.82 3.41 -2.00
N ASP A 32 7.25 3.26 -0.80
CA ASP A 32 6.10 2.38 -0.63
C ASP A 32 5.09 2.70 -1.74
N ARG A 33 4.42 1.70 -2.33
CA ARG A 33 3.54 1.83 -3.51
C ARG A 33 2.29 2.70 -3.27
N ARG A 34 2.23 3.32 -2.09
CA ARG A 34 1.19 4.17 -1.50
C ARG A 34 1.56 5.66 -1.49
N GLY A 35 2.53 6.06 -2.31
CA GLY A 35 2.98 7.46 -2.43
C GLY A 35 3.91 7.94 -1.31
N VAL A 36 4.42 7.04 -0.46
CA VAL A 36 5.32 7.42 0.63
C VAL A 36 6.74 7.62 0.10
N ASN A 37 7.20 8.87 0.14
CA ASN A 37 8.57 9.23 -0.20
C ASN A 37 9.50 9.01 1.00
N TYR A 38 10.45 8.08 0.87
CA TYR A 38 11.53 7.90 1.85
C TYR A 38 12.59 8.99 1.69
N ASN A 39 12.28 10.20 2.16
CA ASN A 39 13.24 11.32 2.17
C ASN A 39 14.31 11.19 3.27
N TRP A 40 14.22 10.12 4.09
CA TRP A 40 15.12 9.77 5.20
C TRP A 40 15.23 10.82 6.32
N LYS A 41 14.39 11.87 6.31
CA LYS A 41 14.41 12.94 7.31
C LYS A 41 13.62 12.51 8.55
N TRP A 42 14.24 12.69 9.71
CA TRP A 42 13.57 12.55 11.00
C TRP A 42 12.52 13.65 11.18
N ARG A 43 11.34 13.25 11.67
CA ARG A 43 10.28 14.12 12.17
C ARG A 43 10.18 13.98 13.68
N SER A 44 9.74 15.04 14.33
CA SER A 44 9.43 15.03 15.75
C SER A 44 7.97 14.62 15.96
N GLY A 45 7.73 13.74 16.92
CA GLY A 45 6.40 13.28 17.28
C GLY A 45 6.31 12.95 18.77
N ARG A 46 5.22 12.31 19.17
CA ARG A 46 5.06 11.70 20.48
C ARG A 46 4.49 10.29 20.36
N ALA A 47 4.88 9.39 21.27
CA ALA A 47 4.31 8.06 21.36
C ALA A 47 3.63 7.83 22.71
N THR A 48 2.49 7.16 22.67
CA THR A 48 1.84 6.50 23.82
C THR A 48 1.88 4.99 23.58
N TRP A 49 1.17 4.21 24.39
CA TRP A 49 1.06 2.78 24.18
C TRP A 49 -0.35 2.21 24.39
N PHE A 50 -0.64 1.14 23.66
CA PHE A 50 -1.87 0.34 23.76
C PHE A 50 -1.57 -1.17 23.80
N GLY A 51 -2.60 -1.99 24.07
CA GLY A 51 -2.46 -3.45 24.15
C GLY A 51 -1.98 -4.00 25.49
N GLY A 52 -1.60 -3.17 26.46
CA GLY A 52 -1.12 -3.66 27.76
C GLY A 52 -2.20 -4.28 28.66
N SER A 53 -3.43 -3.77 28.61
CA SER A 53 -4.52 -4.23 29.47
C SER A 53 -5.33 -5.39 28.89
N ASP A 54 -5.47 -5.46 27.56
CA ASP A 54 -6.26 -6.48 26.88
C ASP A 54 -5.42 -7.49 26.08
N GLY A 55 -4.19 -7.13 25.72
CA GLY A 55 -3.31 -7.92 24.84
C GLY A 55 -3.91 -8.26 23.47
N TRP A 56 -5.06 -7.70 23.13
CA TRP A 56 -5.87 -8.09 21.97
C TRP A 56 -6.06 -6.94 20.99
N SER A 57 -6.10 -5.70 21.48
CA SER A 57 -6.30 -4.51 20.65
C SER A 57 -5.26 -4.38 19.53
N ILE A 58 -4.01 -4.80 19.76
CA ILE A 58 -2.95 -4.78 18.73
C ILE A 58 -3.20 -5.75 17.56
N HIS A 59 -4.11 -6.71 17.72
CA HIS A 59 -4.41 -7.77 16.75
C HIS A 59 -5.67 -7.49 15.94
N ASN A 60 -6.63 -6.76 16.49
CA ASN A 60 -7.90 -6.45 15.83
C ASN A 60 -8.04 -4.96 15.51
N GLY A 61 -6.93 -4.31 15.19
CA GLY A 61 -6.90 -2.92 14.74
C GLY A 61 -7.61 -2.73 13.40
N SER A 62 -7.79 -1.47 13.00
CA SER A 62 -8.52 -1.04 11.80
C SER A 62 -7.97 -1.61 10.49
N CYS A 63 -6.73 -2.09 10.48
CA CYS A 63 -6.16 -2.80 9.34
C CYS A 63 -6.60 -4.27 9.24
N ASN A 64 -7.36 -4.77 10.20
CA ASN A 64 -7.96 -6.11 10.19
C ASN A 64 -6.96 -7.25 9.94
N TYR A 65 -5.74 -7.10 10.47
CA TYR A 65 -4.71 -8.11 10.33
C TYR A 65 -4.99 -9.35 11.17
N GLN A 66 -5.93 -9.35 12.12
CA GLN A 66 -6.15 -10.48 13.04
C GLN A 66 -4.89 -10.76 13.88
N TYR A 67 -4.85 -11.88 14.60
CA TYR A 67 -3.74 -12.21 15.49
C TYR A 67 -2.37 -12.21 14.78
N ILE A 68 -1.55 -11.22 15.12
CA ILE A 68 -0.19 -11.03 14.60
C ILE A 68 0.73 -11.92 15.42
N TYR A 69 1.42 -12.86 14.78
CA TYR A 69 2.29 -13.77 15.52
C TYR A 69 3.65 -13.10 15.80
N PRO A 70 4.26 -13.31 16.99
CA PRO A 70 5.51 -12.67 17.36
C PRO A 70 6.73 -13.14 16.53
N ASP A 71 6.64 -14.29 15.86
CA ASP A 71 7.64 -14.80 14.93
C ASP A 71 7.46 -14.27 13.49
N GLU A 72 6.48 -13.39 13.26
CA GLU A 72 6.36 -12.67 12.00
C GLU A 72 7.37 -11.51 11.89
N PRO A 73 7.74 -11.06 10.67
CA PRO A 73 8.42 -9.81 10.43
C PRO A 73 7.80 -8.66 11.23
N LEU A 74 8.65 -7.97 11.99
CA LEU A 74 8.31 -6.96 12.99
C LEU A 74 7.45 -7.46 14.17
N GLY A 75 6.74 -8.58 14.04
CA GLY A 75 5.98 -9.21 15.13
C GLY A 75 5.04 -8.20 15.78
N TRP A 76 5.23 -7.98 17.09
CA TRP A 76 4.45 -6.99 17.84
C TRP A 76 5.08 -5.59 17.86
N ASP A 77 6.11 -5.32 17.07
CA ASP A 77 6.58 -3.97 16.80
C ASP A 77 5.60 -3.29 15.82
N VAL A 78 4.47 -2.86 16.37
CA VAL A 78 3.33 -2.30 15.63
C VAL A 78 2.84 -1.02 16.28
N ALA A 79 2.13 -0.18 15.52
CA ALA A 79 1.57 1.08 16.01
C ALA A 79 0.23 1.42 15.35
N ALA A 80 -0.55 2.27 16.01
CA ALA A 80 -1.68 2.98 15.45
C ALA A 80 -1.23 4.38 15.01
N LEU A 81 -1.50 4.75 13.77
CA LEU A 81 -1.10 6.05 13.21
C LEU A 81 -2.20 7.08 13.42
N THR A 82 -1.85 8.31 13.78
CA THR A 82 -2.85 9.38 13.83
C THR A 82 -3.45 9.68 12.45
N ASP A 83 -4.74 10.03 12.41
CA ASP A 83 -5.46 10.40 11.18
C ASP A 83 -5.18 11.83 10.69
N VAL A 84 -4.41 12.62 11.44
CA VAL A 84 -4.10 14.02 11.07
C VAL A 84 -2.84 14.17 10.20
N ILE A 85 -2.02 13.12 10.06
CA ILE A 85 -0.83 13.20 9.21
C ILE A 85 -1.13 12.84 7.76
N SER A 86 -0.37 13.42 6.83
CA SER A 86 -0.56 13.25 5.39
C SER A 86 -0.46 11.80 4.92
N GLU A 87 0.28 10.96 5.64
CA GLU A 87 0.49 9.54 5.32
C GLU A 87 -0.54 8.61 5.97
N TYR A 88 -1.53 9.15 6.70
CA TYR A 88 -2.62 8.34 7.24
C TYR A 88 -3.45 7.60 6.18
N PRO A 89 -3.87 8.25 5.08
CA PRO A 89 -4.57 7.54 4.01
C PRO A 89 -3.74 6.36 3.54
N ASP A 90 -4.34 5.16 3.56
CA ASP A 90 -3.69 3.91 3.17
C ASP A 90 -2.49 3.48 4.03
N SER A 91 -2.45 3.93 5.29
CA SER A 91 -1.31 3.67 6.17
C SER A 91 -1.13 2.21 6.61
N CYS A 92 -2.13 1.33 6.41
CA CYS A 92 -2.09 -0.05 6.87
C CYS A 92 -0.91 -0.85 6.30
N GLY A 93 0.04 -1.23 7.14
CA GLY A 93 1.26 -1.91 6.74
C GLY A 93 2.42 -0.99 6.37
N LEU A 94 2.28 0.34 6.46
CA LEU A 94 3.42 1.26 6.39
C LEU A 94 4.36 0.99 7.56
N CYS A 95 5.65 1.25 7.35
CA CYS A 95 6.65 1.10 8.40
C CYS A 95 7.38 2.40 8.69
N TYR A 96 7.65 2.60 9.97
CA TYR A 96 8.36 3.77 10.48
C TYR A 96 9.51 3.33 11.37
N GLU A 97 10.67 3.93 11.16
CA GLU A 97 11.74 3.88 12.15
C GLU A 97 11.40 4.89 13.24
N VAL A 98 11.44 4.47 14.50
CA VAL A 98 11.08 5.27 15.68
C VAL A 98 12.20 5.18 16.71
N ALA A 99 12.65 6.35 17.18
CA ALA A 99 13.64 6.51 18.25
C ALA A 99 13.05 7.38 19.36
N CYS A 100 13.38 7.09 20.62
CA CYS A 100 13.02 7.96 21.73
C CYS A 100 13.83 9.26 21.69
N ASP A 101 13.20 10.38 22.08
CA ASP A 101 13.86 11.68 22.18
C ASP A 101 13.78 12.23 23.61
N SER A 102 14.93 12.57 24.19
CA SER A 102 15.07 13.05 25.58
C SER A 102 14.75 14.54 25.68
N THR A 103 13.47 14.89 25.48
CA THR A 103 13.00 16.29 25.46
C THR A 103 11.63 16.44 26.14
N TRP A 104 11.04 17.63 26.08
CA TRP A 104 9.68 17.89 26.55
C TRP A 104 8.64 17.49 25.50
N THR A 105 7.46 17.07 25.95
CA THR A 105 6.29 16.85 25.08
C THR A 105 5.05 17.52 25.67
N SER A 106 4.12 17.91 24.82
CA SER A 106 2.83 18.48 25.20
C SER A 106 1.69 17.49 24.92
N ASP A 107 0.53 17.76 25.52
CA ASP A 107 -0.76 17.25 25.02
C ASP A 107 -1.53 18.33 24.26
N ASN A 108 -2.55 17.91 23.51
CA ASN A 108 -3.41 18.82 22.75
C ASN A 108 -4.31 19.72 23.62
N TYR A 109 -4.20 19.62 24.96
CA TYR A 109 -4.91 20.48 25.93
C TYR A 109 -4.00 21.51 26.58
N GLY A 110 -2.74 21.62 26.14
CA GLY A 110 -1.79 22.62 26.61
C GLY A 110 -0.98 22.22 27.84
N SER A 111 -1.09 20.96 28.30
CA SER A 111 -0.22 20.45 29.36
C SER A 111 1.16 20.14 28.78
N SER A 112 2.21 20.38 29.57
CA SER A 112 3.60 20.08 29.21
C SER A 112 4.19 19.06 30.16
N PHE A 113 4.96 18.11 29.62
CA PHE A 113 5.52 16.97 30.33
C PHE A 113 7.04 16.93 30.14
N ASP A 114 7.79 16.98 31.24
CA ASP A 114 9.23 16.71 31.21
C ASP A 114 9.45 15.21 30.95
N ARG A 115 10.13 14.91 29.84
CA ARG A 115 10.50 13.55 29.43
C ARG A 115 11.99 13.46 29.08
N THR A 116 12.79 14.40 29.57
CA THR A 116 14.25 14.44 29.35
C THR A 116 14.97 13.18 29.85
N ALA A 117 14.43 12.51 30.88
CA ALA A 117 14.94 11.26 31.43
C ALA A 117 14.14 10.00 31.03
N SER A 118 13.29 10.08 30.00
CA SER A 118 12.37 8.97 29.66
C SER A 118 13.00 7.86 28.84
N CYS A 119 13.98 8.19 27.98
CA CYS A 119 14.58 7.26 27.04
C CYS A 119 15.63 6.37 27.69
N TYR A 120 15.61 5.08 27.36
CA TYR A 120 16.72 4.20 27.72
C TYR A 120 17.99 4.51 26.91
N ASP A 121 17.82 4.84 25.64
CA ASP A 121 18.92 5.03 24.70
C ASP A 121 18.44 5.88 23.51
N THR A 122 18.87 7.14 23.45
CA THR A 122 18.47 8.07 22.39
C THR A 122 19.09 7.76 21.04
N ASP A 123 20.11 6.91 20.98
CA ASP A 123 20.75 6.48 19.72
C ASP A 123 20.11 5.20 19.15
N ALA A 124 19.28 4.50 19.93
CA ALA A 124 18.62 3.27 19.51
C ALA A 124 17.22 3.54 18.93
N SER A 125 16.85 2.74 17.92
CA SER A 125 15.54 2.82 17.27
C SER A 125 14.97 1.43 16.97
N LEU A 126 13.67 1.35 16.71
CA LEU A 126 13.02 0.16 16.17
C LEU A 126 12.19 0.53 14.94
N VAL A 127 11.83 -0.47 14.14
CA VAL A 127 10.87 -0.31 13.06
C VAL A 127 9.53 -0.81 13.55
N VAL A 128 8.48 0.00 13.40
CA VAL A 128 7.10 -0.39 13.70
C VAL A 128 6.26 -0.46 12.44
N ARG A 129 5.33 -1.43 12.38
CA ARG A 129 4.32 -1.52 11.32
C ARG A 129 3.01 -0.90 11.76
N ILE A 130 2.37 -0.13 10.89
CA ILE A 130 1.04 0.43 11.16
C ILE A 130 -0.02 -0.67 10.99
N VAL A 131 -0.81 -0.90 12.04
CA VAL A 131 -1.85 -1.96 12.08
C VAL A 131 -3.21 -1.43 12.53
N ASP A 132 -3.26 -0.17 12.94
CA ASP A 132 -4.46 0.49 13.44
C ASP A 132 -4.38 2.00 13.21
N VAL A 133 -5.43 2.70 13.62
CA VAL A 133 -5.55 4.16 13.61
C VAL A 133 -5.72 4.69 15.02
N CYS A 134 -5.13 5.86 15.28
CA CYS A 134 -5.42 6.70 16.42
C CYS A 134 -6.29 7.85 15.89
N PRO A 135 -7.63 7.73 15.84
CA PRO A 135 -8.44 8.71 15.14
C PRO A 135 -8.73 9.90 16.05
N CYS A 136 -8.82 11.08 15.47
CA CYS A 136 -9.16 12.30 16.17
C CYS A 136 -10.54 12.24 16.84
N GLN A 137 -11.48 11.60 16.16
CA GLN A 137 -12.85 11.42 16.63
C GLN A 137 -13.12 9.94 16.93
N TYR A 138 -13.17 9.60 18.22
CA TYR A 138 -13.49 8.24 18.66
C TYR A 138 -14.48 8.29 19.83
N PRO A 139 -15.78 8.03 19.60
CA PRO A 139 -16.81 8.25 20.62
C PRO A 139 -16.58 7.53 21.95
N SER A 140 -16.04 6.30 21.91
CA SER A 140 -15.79 5.48 23.11
C SER A 140 -14.59 5.93 23.93
N ASN A 141 -13.70 6.77 23.39
CA ASN A 141 -12.54 7.31 24.10
C ASN A 141 -12.21 8.76 23.68
N ALA A 142 -13.25 9.58 23.50
CA ALA A 142 -13.13 10.89 22.87
C ALA A 142 -12.12 11.82 23.57
N TYR A 143 -12.03 11.73 24.90
CA TYR A 143 -11.12 12.57 25.69
C TYR A 143 -9.64 12.27 25.38
N ASN A 144 -9.22 11.00 25.41
CA ASN A 144 -7.82 10.63 25.20
C ASN A 144 -7.44 10.73 23.72
N ASN A 145 -8.33 10.36 22.80
CA ASN A 145 -8.08 10.50 21.37
C ASN A 145 -7.89 11.96 20.97
N LYS A 146 -8.74 12.87 21.47
CA LYS A 146 -8.54 14.31 21.27
C LYS A 146 -7.27 14.83 21.94
N ARG A 147 -6.85 14.24 23.07
CA ARG A 147 -5.64 14.63 23.79
C ARG A 147 -4.34 14.27 23.06
N TRP A 148 -4.30 13.08 22.45
CA TRP A 148 -3.06 12.50 21.93
C TRP A 148 -3.05 12.33 20.41
N CYS A 149 -4.14 11.86 19.81
CA CYS A 149 -4.23 11.65 18.37
C CYS A 149 -4.44 12.96 17.60
N CYS A 150 -5.12 13.95 18.19
CA CYS A 150 -5.40 15.21 17.51
C CYS A 150 -4.33 16.28 17.69
N GLY A 151 -4.29 17.19 16.73
CA GLY A 151 -3.83 18.56 16.92
C GLY A 151 -2.34 18.78 16.71
N ASP A 152 -1.67 19.28 17.75
CA ASP A 152 -0.42 20.04 17.71
C ASP A 152 0.84 19.28 17.26
N ARG A 153 0.80 17.95 17.26
CA ARG A 153 1.98 17.11 17.02
C ARG A 153 1.61 15.74 16.47
N ASP A 154 2.45 15.23 15.58
CA ASP A 154 2.36 13.87 15.04
C ASP A 154 2.44 12.82 16.16
N HIS A 155 1.64 11.76 16.04
CA HIS A 155 1.46 10.78 17.10
C HIS A 155 1.41 9.33 16.58
N LEU A 156 2.12 8.44 17.30
CA LEU A 156 2.06 7.00 17.13
C LEU A 156 1.63 6.35 18.46
N ASP A 157 0.49 5.67 18.49
CA ASP A 157 0.11 4.86 19.65
C ASP A 157 0.72 3.46 19.47
N MET A 158 1.83 3.19 20.15
CA MET A 158 2.65 2.00 19.89
C MET A 158 2.11 0.79 20.66
N SER A 159 2.32 -0.43 20.18
CA SER A 159 2.09 -1.59 21.04
C SER A 159 2.92 -1.46 22.32
N ILE A 160 2.42 -1.96 23.44
CA ILE A 160 3.18 -1.96 24.69
C ILE A 160 4.56 -2.63 24.53
N TRP A 161 4.66 -3.71 23.74
CA TRP A 161 5.91 -4.41 23.46
C TRP A 161 6.91 -3.59 22.64
N ALA A 162 6.42 -2.71 21.76
CA ALA A 162 7.23 -1.79 20.98
C ALA A 162 7.68 -0.61 21.85
N PHE A 163 6.76 -0.04 22.64
CA PHE A 163 7.00 1.09 23.53
C PHE A 163 8.03 0.75 24.62
N GLU A 164 7.90 -0.42 25.24
CA GLU A 164 8.80 -0.90 26.30
C GLU A 164 10.26 -1.05 25.85
N LYS A 165 10.54 -1.08 24.54
CA LYS A 165 11.91 -1.08 24.01
C LYS A 165 12.55 0.31 24.03
N LEU A 166 11.75 1.37 24.12
CA LEU A 166 12.18 2.77 24.08
C LEU A 166 12.22 3.42 25.48
N ALA A 167 11.23 3.13 26.32
CA ALA A 167 11.07 3.76 27.62
C ALA A 167 10.24 2.90 28.60
N GLU A 168 10.29 3.25 29.89
CA GLU A 168 9.40 2.67 30.89
C GLU A 168 7.94 3.11 30.66
N THR A 169 6.98 2.19 30.73
CA THR A 169 5.54 2.45 30.53
C THR A 169 4.96 3.50 31.48
N ARG A 170 5.56 3.69 32.66
CA ARG A 170 5.18 4.71 33.66
C ARG A 170 5.22 6.14 33.12
N TRP A 171 6.00 6.41 32.08
CA TRP A 171 6.05 7.74 31.47
C TRP A 171 4.74 8.09 30.73
N GLY A 172 3.98 7.08 30.31
CA GLY A 172 2.67 7.20 29.63
C GLY A 172 2.75 7.75 28.20
N VAL A 173 3.53 8.81 28.01
CA VAL A 173 3.85 9.45 26.73
C VAL A 173 5.35 9.78 26.70
N ILE A 174 5.99 9.57 25.55
CA ILE A 174 7.38 9.96 25.29
C ILE A 174 7.50 10.79 24.02
N PRO A 175 8.44 11.74 23.93
CA PRO A 175 8.79 12.36 22.67
C PRO A 175 9.54 11.34 21.81
N ILE A 176 9.32 11.39 20.51
CA ILE A 176 9.98 10.50 19.56
C ILE A 176 10.51 11.27 18.35
N ARG A 177 11.54 10.70 17.74
CA ARG A 177 11.97 10.96 16.37
C ARG A 177 11.44 9.82 15.53
N TYR A 178 10.81 10.10 14.39
CA TYR A 178 10.35 9.04 13.50
C TYR A 178 10.47 9.41 12.02
N ARG A 179 10.56 8.41 11.15
CA ARG A 179 10.61 8.60 9.68
C ARG A 179 10.06 7.38 8.94
N PRO A 180 9.43 7.56 7.77
CA PRO A 180 8.98 6.43 6.96
C PRO A 180 10.21 5.66 6.45
N VAL A 181 10.14 4.33 6.49
CA VAL A 181 11.20 3.43 6.00
C VAL A 181 10.58 2.20 5.33
N PRO A 182 11.31 1.50 4.46
CA PRO A 182 10.98 0.13 4.10
C PRO A 182 10.84 -0.74 5.35
N CYS A 183 9.90 -1.68 5.38
CA CYS A 183 9.69 -2.51 6.57
C CYS A 183 10.85 -3.46 6.91
N ASP A 184 11.70 -3.77 5.92
CA ASP A 184 12.94 -4.55 6.08
C ASP A 184 14.14 -3.67 6.48
N TYR A 185 13.93 -2.37 6.68
CA TYR A 185 14.97 -1.45 7.13
C TYR A 185 15.58 -1.92 8.46
N LYS A 186 16.91 -1.81 8.55
CA LYS A 186 17.67 -2.18 9.74
C LYS A 186 18.20 -0.92 10.41
N PRO A 187 17.72 -0.57 11.62
CA PRO A 187 18.34 0.44 12.45
C PRO A 187 19.86 0.27 12.57
N SER A 188 20.58 1.39 12.54
CA SER A 188 22.03 1.40 12.84
C SER A 188 22.31 0.83 14.24
N LYS A 189 21.43 1.16 15.19
CA LYS A 189 21.41 0.61 16.55
C LYS A 189 19.98 0.22 16.90
N LYS A 190 19.70 -1.08 16.94
CA LYS A 190 18.36 -1.58 17.25
C LYS A 190 18.06 -1.47 18.75
N ALA A 191 16.91 -0.92 19.10
CA ALA A 191 16.37 -0.91 20.45
C ALA A 191 16.17 -2.34 20.95
N LYS A 192 16.60 -2.61 22.18
CA LYS A 192 16.61 -3.94 22.77
C LYS A 192 15.32 -4.19 23.55
N SER A 193 14.89 -5.44 23.60
CA SER A 193 13.87 -5.87 24.56
C SER A 193 14.36 -5.63 25.99
N ILE A 194 13.44 -5.21 26.86
CA ILE A 194 13.71 -5.10 28.30
C ILE A 194 13.77 -6.48 28.96
N SER A 195 14.32 -6.55 30.18
CA SER A 195 14.51 -7.80 30.91
C SER A 195 13.19 -8.48 31.31
N ASN A 196 12.16 -7.68 31.63
CA ASN A 196 10.85 -8.14 32.07
C ASN A 196 9.76 -7.51 31.20
N PRO A 197 9.60 -7.93 29.94
CA PRO A 197 8.59 -7.37 29.04
C PRO A 197 7.18 -7.76 29.48
N THR A 198 6.19 -6.99 29.06
CA THR A 198 4.77 -7.34 29.22
C THR A 198 4.50 -8.76 28.69
N PRO A 199 3.77 -9.63 29.43
CA PRO A 199 3.54 -11.01 29.04
C PRO A 199 2.89 -11.16 27.66
N ALA A 200 3.33 -12.17 26.91
CA ALA A 200 2.76 -12.49 25.62
C ALA A 200 1.34 -13.05 25.72
N VAL A 201 0.46 -12.60 24.83
CA VAL A 201 -0.91 -13.12 24.69
C VAL A 201 -0.97 -14.16 23.58
N LYS A 202 -1.76 -15.23 23.76
CA LYS A 202 -1.95 -16.31 22.79
C LYS A 202 -3.10 -16.01 21.83
N PRO A 203 -3.12 -16.58 20.61
CA PRO A 203 -4.28 -16.46 19.74
C PRO A 203 -5.52 -17.12 20.37
N PRO A 204 -6.73 -16.72 19.97
CA PRO A 204 -7.97 -17.35 20.43
C PRO A 204 -7.99 -18.84 20.07
N ALA A 205 -8.64 -19.65 20.90
CA ALA A 205 -8.78 -21.07 20.62
C ALA A 205 -9.47 -21.31 19.27
N GLY A 206 -8.83 -22.09 18.41
CA GLY A 206 -9.33 -22.38 17.05
C GLY A 206 -8.93 -21.35 15.99
N ASP A 207 -8.15 -20.33 16.33
CA ASP A 207 -7.59 -19.42 15.31
C ASP A 207 -6.63 -20.17 14.38
N VAL A 208 -6.78 -19.90 13.09
CA VAL A 208 -5.94 -20.50 12.05
C VAL A 208 -4.94 -19.44 11.61
N ARG A 209 -3.65 -19.71 11.84
CA ARG A 209 -2.56 -18.83 11.39
C ARG A 209 -2.71 -18.53 9.91
N ARG A 210 -2.97 -17.27 9.59
CA ARG A 210 -3.07 -16.78 8.21
C ARG A 210 -1.69 -16.44 7.70
N THR A 211 -1.42 -16.74 6.44
CA THR A 211 -0.16 -16.29 5.84
C THR A 211 -0.25 -14.79 5.56
N ARG A 212 0.82 -14.08 5.90
CA ARG A 212 0.89 -12.63 5.83
C ARG A 212 1.42 -12.17 4.49
N ASP A 213 0.98 -11.00 4.10
CA ASP A 213 1.43 -10.24 2.95
C ASP A 213 2.60 -9.30 3.26
N TRP A 214 3.24 -9.48 4.41
CA TRP A 214 4.42 -8.72 4.82
C TRP A 214 5.43 -8.66 3.67
N PRO A 215 5.74 -7.46 3.15
CA PRO A 215 6.76 -7.28 2.13
C PRO A 215 8.07 -8.01 2.45
N GLU A 216 8.39 -8.17 3.73
CA GLU A 216 9.58 -8.83 4.26
C GLU A 216 9.58 -10.36 4.09
N TYR A 217 8.42 -10.99 3.91
CA TYR A 217 8.34 -12.39 3.49
C TYR A 217 8.60 -12.57 1.99
N PHE A 218 8.67 -11.47 1.25
CA PHE A 218 9.03 -11.43 -0.16
C PHE A 218 10.33 -10.63 -0.37
N PRO A 219 11.45 -11.04 0.24
CA PRO A 219 12.71 -10.31 0.20
C PRO A 219 13.36 -10.26 -1.20
N ASP A 220 12.67 -10.79 -2.23
CA ASP A 220 13.13 -10.71 -3.61
C ASP A 220 12.96 -9.27 -4.12
N SER A 221 14.04 -8.53 -3.95
CA SER A 221 14.31 -7.19 -4.48
C SER A 221 14.41 -7.14 -6.00
N SER A 222 14.05 -8.20 -6.72
CA SER A 222 13.63 -8.13 -8.13
C SER A 222 12.11 -8.12 -8.23
N ASN A 223 11.46 -7.09 -7.66
CA ASN A 223 10.05 -6.82 -7.88
C ASN A 223 9.86 -6.30 -9.32
N THR A 224 10.22 -7.14 -10.31
CA THR A 224 10.16 -6.86 -11.74
C THR A 224 8.70 -6.86 -12.13
N ARG A 225 8.04 -5.74 -11.93
CA ARG A 225 6.66 -5.56 -12.38
C ARG A 225 6.66 -5.70 -13.89
N LEU A 226 5.94 -6.71 -14.37
CA LEU A 226 5.61 -6.78 -15.77
C LEU A 226 4.33 -5.98 -15.95
N SER A 227 4.47 -4.76 -16.49
CA SER A 227 3.30 -3.98 -16.87
C SER A 227 2.51 -4.74 -17.92
N VAL A 228 1.20 -4.85 -17.69
CA VAL A 228 0.22 -5.36 -18.65
C VAL A 228 -0.55 -4.18 -19.23
N PHE A 229 -0.99 -3.29 -18.35
CA PHE A 229 -1.61 -2.03 -18.71
C PHE A 229 -1.27 -0.94 -17.68
N GLU A 230 -0.64 0.13 -18.15
CA GLU A 230 -0.30 1.32 -17.36
C GLU A 230 -0.07 2.48 -18.32
N ASP A 231 -1.00 3.43 -18.35
CA ASP A 231 -1.05 4.49 -19.38
C ASP A 231 -1.02 3.96 -20.83
N GLY A 232 -1.64 2.79 -21.03
CA GLY A 232 -1.73 2.09 -22.30
C GLY A 232 -1.36 0.62 -22.18
N TYR A 233 -1.64 -0.15 -23.25
CA TYR A 233 -1.25 -1.55 -23.33
C TYR A 233 0.26 -1.69 -23.44
N ALA A 234 0.85 -2.57 -22.62
CA ALA A 234 2.27 -2.88 -22.71
C ALA A 234 2.59 -3.64 -24.01
N SER A 235 3.88 -3.64 -24.40
CA SER A 235 4.33 -4.35 -25.60
C SER A 235 3.97 -5.84 -25.55
N GLY A 236 3.35 -6.33 -26.62
CA GLY A 236 2.89 -7.73 -26.71
C GLY A 236 1.61 -8.04 -25.94
N ILE A 237 0.98 -7.03 -25.31
CA ILE A 237 -0.35 -7.15 -24.72
C ILE A 237 -1.39 -6.59 -25.70
N VAL A 238 -2.51 -7.28 -25.83
CA VAL A 238 -3.67 -6.84 -26.60
C VAL A 238 -4.92 -6.90 -25.74
N ASP A 239 -5.89 -6.04 -26.10
CA ASP A 239 -7.26 -6.21 -25.63
C ASP A 239 -7.80 -7.56 -26.11
N ASN A 240 -8.36 -8.32 -25.18
CA ASN A 240 -9.05 -9.58 -25.45
C ASN A 240 -10.41 -9.60 -24.73
N SER A 241 -10.93 -8.42 -24.39
CA SER A 241 -12.25 -8.25 -23.76
C SER A 241 -13.35 -8.83 -24.64
N TRP A 242 -14.38 -9.39 -24.01
CA TRP A 242 -15.46 -10.08 -24.70
C TRP A 242 -16.80 -9.85 -24.02
N LYS A 243 -17.85 -9.74 -24.84
CA LYS A 243 -19.22 -9.43 -24.41
C LYS A 243 -19.29 -8.20 -23.48
N MET A 244 -18.59 -7.13 -23.85
CA MET A 244 -18.46 -5.87 -23.12
C MET A 244 -18.66 -4.68 -24.06
N GLN A 245 -19.17 -3.58 -23.53
CA GLN A 245 -19.18 -2.28 -24.22
C GLN A 245 -17.99 -1.47 -23.72
N LEU A 246 -16.88 -1.54 -24.46
CA LEU A 246 -15.64 -0.86 -24.12
C LEU A 246 -15.71 0.63 -24.50
N GLN A 247 -15.26 1.50 -23.59
CA GLN A 247 -15.00 2.90 -23.93
C GLN A 247 -13.72 3.02 -24.76
N SER A 248 -13.65 4.05 -25.61
CA SER A 248 -12.40 4.34 -26.30
C SER A 248 -11.32 4.76 -25.29
N LEU A 249 -10.07 4.40 -25.55
CA LEU A 249 -8.94 4.82 -24.69
C LEU A 249 -8.80 6.35 -24.63
N ALA A 250 -9.24 7.07 -25.65
CA ALA A 250 -9.26 8.53 -25.66
C ALA A 250 -10.24 9.07 -24.60
N ASP A 251 -11.45 8.48 -24.53
CA ASP A 251 -12.47 8.88 -23.57
C ASP A 251 -12.11 8.48 -22.13
N SER A 252 -11.38 7.36 -21.96
CA SER A 252 -10.93 6.86 -20.66
C SER A 252 -9.52 7.31 -20.26
N SER A 253 -8.95 8.30 -20.96
CA SER A 253 -7.57 8.78 -20.78
C SER A 253 -7.25 9.38 -19.41
N LYS A 254 -8.27 9.67 -18.59
CA LYS A 254 -8.13 10.22 -17.22
C LYS A 254 -8.97 9.47 -16.19
N SER A 255 -9.45 8.29 -16.56
CA SER A 255 -10.35 7.48 -15.72
C SER A 255 -9.60 6.51 -14.81
N GLY A 256 -8.27 6.62 -14.74
CA GLY A 256 -7.39 5.83 -13.87
C GLY A 256 -6.90 6.59 -12.64
N ALA A 257 -6.17 5.87 -11.78
CA ALA A 257 -5.69 6.38 -10.51
C ALA A 257 -4.65 7.49 -10.72
N ALA A 258 -4.80 8.60 -9.99
CA ALA A 258 -4.02 9.83 -10.18
C ALA A 258 -4.18 10.46 -11.58
N GLY A 259 -5.27 10.17 -12.28
CA GLY A 259 -5.58 10.74 -13.60
C GLY A 259 -4.85 10.08 -14.76
N SER A 260 -4.32 8.87 -14.56
CA SER A 260 -3.82 7.98 -15.61
C SER A 260 -4.94 7.53 -16.56
N GLN A 261 -4.54 6.91 -17.67
CA GLN A 261 -5.47 6.22 -18.56
C GLN A 261 -5.93 4.88 -17.95
N ALA A 262 -7.19 4.52 -18.16
CA ALA A 262 -7.77 3.25 -17.73
C ALA A 262 -8.47 2.53 -18.88
N VAL A 263 -8.70 1.22 -18.75
CA VAL A 263 -9.62 0.46 -19.62
C VAL A 263 -10.99 0.44 -18.96
N CYS A 264 -11.97 1.12 -19.58
CA CYS A 264 -13.30 1.32 -19.01
C CYS A 264 -14.40 0.69 -19.86
N GLY A 265 -15.51 0.31 -19.22
CA GLY A 265 -16.74 -0.02 -19.92
C GLY A 265 -17.78 -0.78 -19.10
N LYS A 266 -18.86 -1.16 -19.77
CA LYS A 266 -19.90 -2.03 -19.19
C LYS A 266 -19.54 -3.48 -19.40
N VAL A 267 -19.49 -4.25 -18.32
CA VAL A 267 -19.32 -5.70 -18.30
C VAL A 267 -20.69 -6.34 -18.01
N PRO A 268 -21.49 -6.72 -19.02
CA PRO A 268 -22.69 -7.54 -18.87
C PRO A 268 -22.42 -8.85 -18.13
N ILE A 269 -23.49 -9.48 -17.63
CA ILE A 269 -23.42 -10.82 -17.02
C ILE A 269 -22.82 -11.81 -18.01
N GLY A 270 -21.80 -12.54 -17.57
CA GLY A 270 -21.02 -13.46 -18.38
C GLY A 270 -20.26 -12.76 -19.50
N GLY A 271 -19.74 -11.55 -19.27
CA GLY A 271 -18.74 -10.87 -20.09
C GLY A 271 -17.45 -10.62 -19.29
N ALA A 272 -16.40 -10.13 -19.95
CA ALA A 272 -15.15 -9.79 -19.27
C ALA A 272 -14.37 -8.66 -19.95
N LEU A 273 -13.68 -7.88 -19.12
CA LEU A 273 -12.54 -7.07 -19.54
C LEU A 273 -11.30 -7.97 -19.47
N ALA A 274 -10.53 -8.08 -20.54
CA ALA A 274 -9.41 -9.02 -20.57
C ALA A 274 -8.18 -8.51 -21.32
N PHE A 275 -7.02 -8.89 -20.79
CA PHE A 275 -5.71 -8.56 -21.32
C PHE A 275 -5.01 -9.85 -21.72
N ARG A 276 -4.66 -9.97 -23.00
CA ARG A 276 -3.95 -11.14 -23.50
C ARG A 276 -2.52 -10.79 -23.86
N GLY A 277 -1.58 -11.57 -23.37
CA GLY A 277 -0.17 -11.49 -23.69
C GLY A 277 0.34 -12.72 -24.42
N TRP A 278 1.54 -13.16 -24.04
CA TRP A 278 2.20 -14.35 -24.56
C TRP A 278 2.11 -15.52 -23.59
N ASN A 279 2.28 -16.73 -24.12
CA ASN A 279 2.43 -17.94 -23.33
C ASN A 279 3.55 -17.78 -22.28
N GLY A 280 3.20 -18.02 -21.02
CA GLY A 280 4.15 -17.98 -19.92
C GLY A 280 4.36 -16.58 -19.33
N MET A 281 3.51 -15.61 -19.65
CA MET A 281 3.53 -14.29 -18.98
C MET A 281 3.42 -14.39 -17.45
N PHE A 282 2.78 -15.46 -16.93
CA PHE A 282 2.66 -15.76 -15.50
C PHE A 282 3.82 -16.58 -14.92
N SER A 283 4.80 -16.97 -15.74
CA SER A 283 5.95 -17.74 -15.27
C SER A 283 6.74 -16.95 -14.23
N LYS A 284 6.99 -17.58 -13.07
CA LYS A 284 7.64 -17.00 -11.88
C LYS A 284 6.87 -15.85 -11.21
N ARG A 285 5.67 -15.51 -11.69
CA ARG A 285 4.80 -14.49 -11.09
C ARG A 285 4.07 -15.07 -9.89
N LYS A 286 3.93 -14.26 -8.85
CA LYS A 286 3.34 -14.63 -7.55
C LYS A 286 2.05 -13.86 -7.29
N ALA A 287 1.88 -12.70 -7.91
CA ALA A 287 0.70 -11.86 -7.72
C ALA A 287 0.29 -11.10 -8.99
N LEU A 288 -0.96 -10.67 -8.99
CA LEU A 288 -1.52 -9.72 -9.94
C LEU A 288 -1.93 -8.45 -9.18
N GLU A 289 -1.38 -7.32 -9.58
CA GLU A 289 -1.81 -6.00 -9.14
C GLU A 289 -2.78 -5.40 -10.16
N PHE A 290 -3.82 -4.72 -9.68
CA PHE A 290 -4.75 -3.94 -10.49
C PHE A 290 -5.49 -2.93 -9.63
N TRP A 291 -6.01 -1.89 -10.27
CA TRP A 291 -6.77 -0.83 -9.63
C TRP A 291 -8.15 -0.72 -10.28
N PHE A 292 -9.18 -0.57 -9.45
CA PHE A 292 -10.53 -0.23 -9.92
C PHE A 292 -10.92 1.17 -9.49
N TYR A 293 -11.56 1.88 -10.40
CA TYR A 293 -12.44 2.98 -10.04
C TYR A 293 -13.63 2.43 -9.24
N VAL A 294 -13.89 2.99 -8.05
CA VAL A 294 -15.00 2.57 -7.18
C VAL A 294 -16.10 3.63 -7.05
N GLY A 295 -16.00 4.72 -7.80
CA GLY A 295 -17.04 5.76 -7.83
C GLY A 295 -16.61 7.12 -7.29
N ALA A 296 -17.56 8.05 -7.34
CA ALA A 296 -17.52 9.35 -6.69
C ALA A 296 -18.27 9.28 -5.36
N THR A 297 -17.94 10.14 -4.39
CA THR A 297 -18.61 10.16 -3.08
C THR A 297 -19.53 11.36 -2.89
N GLY A 298 -20.56 11.14 -2.07
CA GLY A 298 -21.12 12.17 -1.19
C GLY A 298 -20.24 12.42 0.05
N TRP A 299 -20.65 13.29 0.97
CA TRP A 299 -19.77 13.83 2.02
C TRP A 299 -19.18 12.81 3.02
N ASP A 300 -19.69 11.57 3.08
CA ASP A 300 -19.30 10.55 4.06
C ASP A 300 -18.65 9.28 3.48
N GLY A 301 -18.39 9.23 2.17
CA GLY A 301 -17.69 8.09 1.58
C GLY A 301 -18.53 6.82 1.35
N LYS A 302 -19.78 6.77 1.80
CA LYS A 302 -20.56 5.51 1.90
C LYS A 302 -21.10 4.95 0.59
N ASP A 303 -21.12 5.75 -0.48
CA ASP A 303 -21.68 5.36 -1.78
C ASP A 303 -20.65 4.76 -2.75
N GLN A 304 -19.39 4.59 -2.34
CA GLN A 304 -18.37 3.92 -3.15
C GLN A 304 -18.73 2.46 -3.37
N LYS A 305 -18.74 2.02 -4.63
CA LYS A 305 -19.04 0.64 -5.03
C LYS A 305 -17.88 0.07 -5.82
N THR A 306 -17.18 -0.88 -5.20
CA THR A 306 -16.24 -1.74 -5.92
C THR A 306 -17.00 -2.54 -6.99
N PRO A 307 -16.53 -2.57 -8.25
CA PRO A 307 -17.11 -3.43 -9.27
C PRO A 307 -17.14 -4.90 -8.80
N ASP A 308 -18.32 -5.52 -8.84
CA ASP A 308 -18.49 -6.91 -8.40
C ASP A 308 -18.04 -7.86 -9.51
N LEU A 309 -16.72 -7.96 -9.68
CA LEU A 309 -16.05 -8.74 -10.70
C LEU A 309 -15.19 -9.84 -10.09
N TRP A 310 -14.85 -10.81 -10.93
CA TRP A 310 -14.00 -11.94 -10.64
C TRP A 310 -12.72 -11.82 -11.43
N VAL A 311 -11.59 -11.87 -10.74
CA VAL A 311 -10.30 -12.00 -11.39
C VAL A 311 -10.05 -13.46 -11.74
N SER A 312 -9.70 -13.71 -12.99
CA SER A 312 -9.36 -15.01 -13.54
C SER A 312 -8.07 -14.90 -14.34
N VAL A 313 -7.38 -16.03 -14.47
CA VAL A 313 -6.29 -16.19 -15.43
C VAL A 313 -6.61 -17.40 -16.29
N SER A 314 -6.38 -17.27 -17.60
CA SER A 314 -6.78 -18.29 -18.56
C SER A 314 -5.72 -18.52 -19.62
N GLY A 315 -5.89 -19.65 -20.31
CA GLY A 315 -5.14 -20.02 -21.49
C GLY A 315 -6.05 -20.79 -22.45
N LYS A 316 -5.49 -21.32 -23.54
CA LYS A 316 -6.28 -21.95 -24.61
C LYS A 316 -7.16 -23.13 -24.17
N LYS A 317 -6.80 -23.81 -23.06
CA LYS A 317 -7.55 -24.98 -22.56
C LYS A 317 -8.60 -24.64 -21.50
N GLY A 318 -8.80 -23.35 -21.19
CA GLY A 318 -9.75 -22.87 -20.19
C GLY A 318 -9.13 -21.95 -19.14
N GLY A 319 -9.98 -21.47 -18.22
CA GLY A 319 -9.58 -20.60 -17.11
C GLY A 319 -9.28 -21.37 -15.82
N CYS A 320 -8.47 -20.78 -14.96
CA CYS A 320 -8.39 -21.18 -13.57
C CYS A 320 -9.65 -20.74 -12.80
N LYS A 321 -9.90 -21.36 -11.64
CA LYS A 321 -10.97 -20.93 -10.73
C LYS A 321 -10.77 -19.45 -10.36
N PRO A 322 -11.75 -18.56 -10.59
CA PRO A 322 -11.58 -17.14 -10.32
C PRO A 322 -11.60 -16.80 -8.82
N SER A 323 -11.04 -15.64 -8.47
CA SER A 323 -11.22 -14.99 -7.16
C SER A 323 -12.16 -13.79 -7.30
N ARG A 324 -13.17 -13.68 -6.44
CA ARG A 324 -14.07 -12.52 -6.43
C ARG A 324 -13.35 -11.32 -5.82
N VAL A 325 -13.37 -10.18 -6.49
CA VAL A 325 -12.61 -8.98 -6.07
C VAL A 325 -13.12 -8.45 -4.73
N ILE A 326 -14.44 -8.37 -4.54
CA ILE A 326 -15.02 -7.85 -3.29
C ILE A 326 -14.81 -8.76 -2.08
N ASP A 327 -14.48 -10.04 -2.29
CA ASP A 327 -14.13 -10.96 -1.22
C ASP A 327 -12.66 -10.79 -0.79
N SER A 328 -11.89 -9.99 -1.53
CA SER A 328 -10.48 -9.69 -1.26
C SER A 328 -10.28 -8.29 -0.70
N LYS A 329 -9.34 -8.16 0.24
CA LYS A 329 -9.03 -6.87 0.84
C LYS A 329 -8.21 -6.01 -0.14
N PRO A 330 -8.64 -4.78 -0.49
CA PRO A 330 -7.77 -3.84 -1.18
C PRO A 330 -6.56 -3.54 -0.30
N ILE A 331 -5.42 -3.30 -0.93
CA ILE A 331 -4.19 -2.91 -0.24
C ILE A 331 -3.67 -1.55 -0.69
N TYR A 332 -4.37 -0.91 -1.62
CA TYR A 332 -4.08 0.45 -2.07
C TYR A 332 -5.32 1.32 -2.11
N TYR A 333 -5.15 2.62 -1.87
CA TYR A 333 -6.22 3.61 -1.97
C TYR A 333 -5.70 4.94 -2.56
N GLU A 334 -6.39 5.44 -3.58
CA GLU A 334 -6.05 6.70 -4.26
C GLU A 334 -7.32 7.55 -4.48
N PRO A 335 -7.51 8.65 -3.74
CA PRO A 335 -8.53 9.64 -4.01
C PRO A 335 -8.02 10.72 -5.00
N MET A 336 -8.82 11.12 -5.99
CA MET A 336 -8.50 12.29 -6.84
C MET A 336 -9.22 13.54 -6.35
N TRP A 337 -8.45 14.60 -6.07
CA TRP A 337 -8.93 15.84 -5.45
C TRP A 337 -8.99 17.04 -6.41
N LYS A 338 -10.15 17.73 -6.53
CA LYS A 338 -10.28 19.13 -6.99
C LYS A 338 -11.61 19.79 -6.57
N PRO A 339 -11.67 20.82 -5.72
CA PRO A 339 -10.91 21.08 -4.48
C PRO A 339 -11.20 20.08 -3.35
N TYR A 340 -12.10 19.12 -3.57
CA TYR A 340 -12.42 17.99 -2.69
C TYR A 340 -12.24 16.67 -3.46
N ALA A 341 -12.18 15.53 -2.78
CA ALA A 341 -12.10 14.22 -3.41
C ALA A 341 -13.37 13.97 -4.24
N GLN A 342 -13.21 13.83 -5.55
CA GLN A 342 -14.33 13.61 -6.47
C GLN A 342 -14.44 12.15 -6.89
N THR A 343 -13.35 11.41 -6.92
CA THR A 343 -13.30 10.02 -7.36
C THR A 343 -12.32 9.22 -6.52
N TYR A 344 -12.57 7.91 -6.42
CA TYR A 344 -11.79 7.00 -5.59
C TYR A 344 -11.41 5.77 -6.37
N TYR A 345 -10.19 5.32 -6.10
CA TYR A 345 -9.63 4.11 -6.64
C TYR A 345 -9.13 3.24 -5.51
N TRP A 346 -9.47 1.97 -5.61
CA TRP A 346 -8.94 0.95 -4.73
C TRP A 346 -8.01 0.08 -5.57
N GLY A 347 -6.90 -0.33 -4.99
CA GLY A 347 -5.96 -1.24 -5.63
C GLY A 347 -5.84 -2.53 -4.86
N TRP A 348 -5.73 -3.62 -5.60
CA TRP A 348 -5.55 -4.97 -5.07
C TRP A 348 -4.25 -5.54 -5.57
N GLN A 349 -3.67 -6.43 -4.76
CA GLN A 349 -2.61 -7.32 -5.17
C GLN A 349 -3.01 -8.74 -4.81
N ILE A 350 -3.69 -9.41 -5.74
CA ILE A 350 -4.23 -10.75 -5.51
C ILE A 350 -3.13 -11.78 -5.76
N TYR A 351 -3.02 -12.74 -4.86
CA TYR A 351 -2.04 -13.80 -4.93
C TYR A 351 -2.46 -14.92 -5.87
N LEU A 352 -1.47 -15.50 -6.56
CA LEU A 352 -1.64 -16.58 -7.51
C LEU A 352 -1.04 -17.88 -6.93
N PRO A 353 -1.69 -18.49 -5.91
CA PRO A 353 -1.06 -19.48 -5.04
C PRO A 353 -0.65 -20.78 -5.73
N VAL A 354 -1.26 -21.08 -6.87
CA VAL A 354 -0.99 -22.32 -7.63
C VAL A 354 0.21 -22.17 -8.56
N PHE A 355 0.74 -20.95 -8.70
CA PHE A 355 1.91 -20.66 -9.52
C PHE A 355 3.15 -20.50 -8.62
N ASN A 356 4.28 -21.01 -9.11
CA ASN A 356 5.58 -20.92 -8.44
C ASN A 356 5.62 -21.48 -6.99
N GLY A 357 4.82 -22.51 -6.69
CA GLY A 357 4.89 -23.27 -5.42
C GLY A 357 4.24 -22.58 -4.22
N TRP A 358 3.41 -21.57 -4.45
CA TRP A 358 3.04 -20.62 -3.42
C TRP A 358 1.71 -20.94 -2.71
N LYS A 359 1.68 -22.03 -1.96
CA LYS A 359 0.46 -22.50 -1.27
C LYS A 359 0.10 -21.60 -0.08
N VAL A 360 -0.86 -20.68 -0.22
CA VAL A 360 -1.27 -19.83 0.91
C VAL A 360 -2.77 -19.61 1.04
N ASN A 361 -3.27 -19.83 2.26
CA ASN A 361 -4.43 -19.12 2.78
C ASN A 361 -3.95 -17.74 3.26
N SER A 362 -4.33 -16.69 2.52
CA SER A 362 -3.96 -15.30 2.83
C SER A 362 -5.16 -14.53 3.40
N VAL A 363 -4.89 -13.39 4.06
CA VAL A 363 -5.90 -12.36 4.32
C VAL A 363 -6.40 -11.69 3.04
N ILE A 364 -5.68 -11.82 1.93
CA ILE A 364 -6.02 -11.22 0.62
C ILE A 364 -6.98 -12.12 -0.17
N ASN A 365 -6.65 -13.39 -0.40
CA ASN A 365 -7.49 -14.34 -1.13
C ASN A 365 -7.28 -15.80 -0.66
N LYS A 366 -8.19 -16.70 -1.05
CA LYS A 366 -8.23 -18.09 -0.57
C LYS A 366 -7.17 -18.94 -1.31
N TYR A 367 -6.59 -19.92 -0.63
CA TYR A 367 -5.62 -20.84 -1.27
C TYR A 367 -6.22 -21.62 -2.44
N SER A 368 -7.54 -21.82 -2.42
CA SER A 368 -8.26 -22.55 -3.46
C SER A 368 -8.48 -21.75 -4.73
N ASP A 369 -8.20 -20.45 -4.70
CA ASP A 369 -8.36 -19.59 -5.87
C ASP A 369 -7.26 -19.92 -6.89
N PHE A 370 -7.57 -19.68 -8.17
CA PHE A 370 -6.71 -19.98 -9.31
C PHE A 370 -6.33 -21.46 -9.48
N THR A 371 -7.04 -22.38 -8.82
CA THR A 371 -6.87 -23.83 -9.02
C THR A 371 -7.64 -24.35 -10.24
N GLY A 372 -7.33 -25.55 -10.72
CA GLY A 372 -8.13 -26.23 -11.76
C GLY A 372 -8.14 -25.51 -13.12
N CYS A 373 -6.98 -25.10 -13.62
CA CYS A 373 -6.80 -24.29 -14.84
C CYS A 373 -7.08 -25.00 -16.19
N GLY A 374 -8.07 -25.89 -16.26
CA GLY A 374 -8.45 -26.56 -17.51
C GLY A 374 -7.34 -27.41 -18.16
N GLY A 375 -6.33 -27.86 -17.39
CA GLY A 375 -5.17 -28.58 -17.93
C GLY A 375 -4.10 -27.69 -18.57
N ASN A 376 -4.19 -26.36 -18.41
CA ASN A 376 -3.11 -25.44 -18.70
C ASN A 376 -1.98 -25.60 -17.66
N SER A 377 -0.74 -25.68 -18.13
CA SER A 377 0.43 -25.39 -17.30
C SER A 377 0.57 -23.87 -17.11
N VAL A 378 1.42 -23.42 -16.18
CA VAL A 378 1.72 -21.98 -16.01
C VAL A 378 2.23 -21.35 -17.31
N TRP A 379 2.89 -22.14 -18.17
CA TRP A 379 3.35 -21.69 -19.48
C TRP A 379 2.22 -21.50 -20.50
N ASP A 380 1.11 -22.23 -20.36
CA ASP A 380 -0.03 -22.13 -21.28
C ASP A 380 -0.94 -20.93 -20.97
N LEU A 381 -0.79 -20.33 -19.78
CA LEU A 381 -1.57 -19.17 -19.36
C LEU A 381 -1.03 -17.90 -20.04
N ASP A 382 -1.93 -17.16 -20.67
CA ASP A 382 -1.62 -15.98 -21.50
C ASP A 382 -2.64 -14.84 -21.34
N THR A 383 -3.67 -14.99 -20.49
CA THR A 383 -4.75 -14.02 -20.39
C THR A 383 -5.12 -13.72 -18.94
N ILE A 384 -5.28 -12.43 -18.61
CA ILE A 384 -5.88 -11.92 -17.37
C ILE A 384 -7.30 -11.47 -17.67
N GLU A 385 -8.27 -11.84 -16.85
CA GLU A 385 -9.68 -11.54 -17.09
C GLU A 385 -10.32 -10.97 -15.81
N PHE A 386 -11.07 -9.88 -15.96
CA PHE A 386 -11.99 -9.34 -14.97
C PHE A 386 -13.41 -9.65 -15.43
N ARG A 387 -13.90 -10.81 -14.99
CA ARG A 387 -15.14 -11.44 -15.42
C ARG A 387 -16.32 -10.99 -14.58
N ASN A 388 -17.46 -10.81 -15.22
CA ASN A 388 -18.73 -10.67 -14.51
C ASN A 388 -19.43 -12.03 -14.45
N ASP A 389 -19.09 -12.84 -13.45
CA ASP A 389 -19.79 -14.10 -13.15
C ASP A 389 -20.99 -13.88 -12.19
N GLY A 390 -21.36 -12.63 -11.96
CA GLY A 390 -22.38 -12.21 -11.01
C GLY A 390 -23.78 -12.11 -11.62
N TRP A 391 -24.56 -11.20 -11.06
CA TRP A 391 -26.02 -11.17 -11.21
C TRP A 391 -26.54 -9.90 -11.88
N ALA A 392 -25.67 -8.92 -12.16
CA ALA A 392 -26.02 -7.64 -12.75
C ALA A 392 -24.86 -7.08 -13.59
N GLU A 393 -25.17 -6.25 -14.60
CA GLU A 393 -24.16 -5.50 -15.36
C GLU A 393 -23.29 -4.67 -14.41
N GLN A 394 -21.97 -4.72 -14.62
CA GLN A 394 -21.00 -3.93 -13.87
C GLN A 394 -20.45 -2.82 -14.76
N TRP A 395 -20.26 -1.63 -14.19
CA TRP A 395 -19.37 -0.63 -14.76
C TRP A 395 -18.00 -0.79 -14.12
N ALA A 396 -16.94 -0.87 -14.92
CA ALA A 396 -15.58 -0.95 -14.40
C ALA A 396 -14.63 -0.08 -15.20
N CYS A 397 -13.67 0.52 -14.50
CA CYS A 397 -12.46 1.09 -15.07
C CYS A 397 -11.27 0.45 -14.37
N VAL A 398 -10.44 -0.25 -15.14
CA VAL A 398 -9.26 -0.95 -14.65
C VAL A 398 -8.01 -0.16 -15.04
N ASP A 399 -7.13 0.06 -14.07
CA ASP A 399 -5.83 0.71 -14.25
C ASP A 399 -4.71 -0.10 -13.59
N ARG A 400 -3.45 0.18 -13.96
CA ARG A 400 -2.21 -0.38 -13.39
C ARG A 400 -2.28 -1.90 -13.23
N VAL A 401 -2.63 -2.60 -14.31
CA VAL A 401 -2.61 -4.07 -14.35
C VAL A 401 -1.16 -4.52 -14.48
N ARG A 402 -0.65 -5.22 -13.47
CA ARG A 402 0.76 -5.63 -13.43
C ARG A 402 0.89 -7.03 -12.86
N LEU A 403 1.77 -7.83 -13.46
CA LEU A 403 2.21 -9.09 -12.87
C LEU A 403 3.46 -8.87 -12.04
N ILE A 404 3.48 -9.49 -10.86
CA ILE A 404 4.55 -9.38 -9.88
C ILE A 404 5.33 -10.68 -9.85
#